data_AF-A0A7J6PN78-F1
#
_entry.id   AF-A0A7J6PN78-F1
#
_cell.length_a   1.000
_cell.length_b   1.000
_cell.length_c   1.000
_cell.angle_alpha   90.00
_cell.angle_beta   90.00
_cell.angle_gamma   90.00
#
_symmetry.space_group_name_H-M   'P 1'
#
loop_
_entity.id
_entity.type
_entity.pdbx_description
1 polymer ?
#
loop_
_entity_poly.entity_id
_entity_poly.type
_entity_poly.pdbx_seq_one_letter_code
_entity_poly.pdbx_strand_id
1 'polypeptide(L)'
;MRALKCLSFQLEALALNEDLPSDAVEDLLLPNERKGELAKDHVEVWKESLGVDDLSSPPAKRPRGAEPFTMGLDVVRAKVRDGTLARLTVSQLKDILRAQRQSTNGKKQELIDRICSIV
;
A
#
# COMPACT_ATOMS: atom_id res chain seq x y z
N MET A 1 -9.80 -22.64 -10.30
CA MET A 1 -10.17 -24.07 -10.25
C MET A 1 -11.66 -24.32 -10.55
N ARG A 2 -12.59 -23.39 -10.26
CA ARG A 2 -14.01 -23.52 -10.64
C ARG A 2 -14.24 -23.74 -12.14
N ALA A 3 -13.63 -22.93 -13.00
CA ALA A 3 -13.81 -23.03 -14.45
C ALA A 3 -13.49 -24.43 -15.03
N LEU A 4 -12.43 -25.07 -14.53
CA LEU A 4 -12.07 -26.44 -14.93
C LEU A 4 -13.13 -27.45 -14.49
N LYS A 5 -13.61 -27.33 -13.24
CA LYS A 5 -14.66 -28.21 -12.68
C LYS A 5 -16.01 -28.01 -13.37
N CYS A 6 -16.38 -26.77 -13.70
CA CYS A 6 -17.59 -26.47 -14.46
C CYS A 6 -17.53 -27.11 -15.86
N LEU A 7 -16.40 -26.98 -16.55
CA LEU A 7 -16.23 -27.58 -17.87
C LEU A 7 -16.29 -29.11 -17.84
N SER A 8 -15.63 -29.76 -16.88
CA SER A 8 -15.69 -31.22 -16.76
C SER A 8 -17.10 -31.70 -16.45
N PHE A 9 -17.81 -31.01 -15.57
CA PHE A 9 -19.18 -31.35 -15.18
C PHE A 9 -20.17 -31.12 -16.33
N GLN A 10 -19.99 -30.06 -17.12
CA GLN A 10 -20.75 -29.84 -18.36
C GLN A 10 -20.53 -30.95 -19.39
N LEU A 11 -19.29 -31.39 -19.58
CA LEU A 11 -18.96 -32.48 -20.50
C LEU A 11 -19.58 -33.81 -20.04
N GLU A 12 -19.56 -34.08 -18.74
CA GLU A 12 -20.17 -35.27 -18.14
C GLU A 12 -21.71 -35.27 -18.32
N ALA A 13 -22.38 -34.15 -18.03
CA ALA A 13 -23.82 -34.04 -18.21
C ALA A 13 -24.25 -34.13 -19.67
N LEU A 14 -23.49 -33.54 -20.61
CA LEU A 14 -23.72 -33.72 -22.04
C LEU A 14 -23.51 -35.18 -22.48
N ALA A 15 -22.57 -35.91 -21.88
CA ALA A 15 -22.37 -37.33 -22.15
C ALA A 15 -23.50 -38.20 -21.59
N LEU A 16 -24.14 -37.77 -20.50
CA LEU A 16 -25.23 -38.48 -19.82
C LEU A 16 -26.64 -38.01 -20.22
N ASN A 17 -26.77 -36.98 -21.08
CA ASN A 17 -28.03 -36.29 -21.39
C ASN A 17 -28.78 -35.79 -20.14
N GLU A 18 -28.04 -35.32 -19.14
CA GLU A 18 -28.58 -34.74 -17.91
C GLU A 18 -28.60 -33.21 -17.98
N ASP A 19 -29.64 -32.59 -17.40
CA ASP A 19 -29.71 -31.14 -17.26
C ASP A 19 -28.83 -30.66 -16.11
N LEU A 20 -27.95 -29.69 -16.38
CA LEU A 20 -27.00 -29.18 -15.41
C LEU A 20 -27.67 -28.19 -14.45
N PRO A 21 -27.65 -28.42 -13.12
CA PRO A 21 -28.00 -27.36 -12.18
C PRO A 21 -26.90 -26.28 -12.19
N SER A 22 -27.30 -25.01 -12.23
CA SER A 22 -26.40 -23.84 -12.24
C SER A 22 -25.45 -23.79 -11.02
N ASP A 23 -25.84 -24.42 -9.91
CA ASP A 23 -25.07 -24.49 -8.65
C ASP A 23 -24.32 -25.83 -8.48
N ALA A 24 -24.13 -26.60 -9.55
CA ALA A 24 -23.49 -27.92 -9.42
C ALA A 24 -22.03 -27.87 -8.97
N VAL A 25 -21.38 -26.70 -9.10
CA VAL A 25 -19.94 -26.55 -8.82
C VAL A 25 -19.71 -25.44 -7.82
N GLU A 26 -19.50 -25.84 -6.57
CA GLU A 26 -19.11 -24.96 -5.47
C GLU A 26 -17.71 -24.38 -5.69
N ASP A 27 -17.60 -23.05 -5.54
CA ASP A 27 -16.35 -22.33 -5.72
C ASP A 27 -15.55 -22.26 -4.43
N LEU A 28 -14.70 -23.26 -4.23
CA LEU A 28 -13.80 -23.31 -3.07
C LEU A 28 -12.73 -22.19 -3.05
N LEU A 29 -12.66 -21.34 -4.08
CA LEU A 29 -11.79 -20.15 -4.08
C LEU A 29 -12.47 -18.93 -3.49
N LEU A 30 -13.79 -18.95 -3.30
CA LEU A 30 -14.47 -17.88 -2.60
C LEU A 30 -14.07 -17.89 -1.11
N PRO A 31 -13.94 -16.71 -0.47
CA PRO A 31 -13.69 -16.63 0.94
C PRO A 31 -14.73 -17.43 1.72
N ASN A 32 -14.25 -18.28 2.63
CA ASN A 32 -15.14 -19.05 3.49
C ASN A 32 -15.75 -18.13 4.55
N GLU A 33 -17.06 -17.92 4.47
CA GLU A 33 -17.81 -17.03 5.36
C GLU A 33 -17.66 -17.40 6.83
N ARG A 34 -17.56 -18.70 7.16
CA ARG A 34 -17.36 -19.16 8.54
C ARG A 34 -16.03 -18.70 9.12
N LYS A 35 -14.98 -18.65 8.30
CA LYS A 35 -13.67 -18.13 8.74
C LYS A 35 -13.73 -16.62 8.94
N GLY A 36 -14.54 -15.92 8.14
CA GLY A 36 -14.84 -14.50 8.35
C GLY A 36 -15.53 -14.26 9.69
N GLU A 37 -16.58 -15.02 9.99
CA GLU A 37 -17.33 -14.97 11.27
C GLU A 37 -16.41 -15.12 12.48
N LEU A 38 -15.55 -16.14 12.48
CA LEU A 38 -14.62 -16.44 13.57
C LEU A 38 -13.56 -15.34 13.77
N ALA A 39 -13.24 -14.58 12.73
CA ALA A 39 -12.21 -13.56 12.77
C ALA A 39 -12.75 -12.16 13.05
N LYS A 40 -14.09 -11.96 13.14
CA LYS A 40 -14.73 -10.64 13.30
C LYS A 40 -14.14 -9.87 14.50
N ASP A 41 -14.14 -10.49 15.67
CA ASP A 41 -13.67 -9.86 16.92
C ASP A 41 -12.19 -9.44 16.82
N HIS A 42 -11.35 -10.29 16.23
CA HIS A 42 -9.93 -9.99 16.03
C HIS A 42 -9.71 -8.85 15.02
N VAL A 43 -10.54 -8.80 13.97
CA VAL A 43 -10.49 -7.73 12.96
C VAL A 43 -10.94 -6.40 13.56
N GLU A 44 -11.94 -6.40 14.44
CA GLU A 44 -12.41 -5.19 15.15
C GLU A 44 -11.34 -4.65 16.10
N VAL A 45 -10.74 -5.49 16.94
CA VAL A 45 -9.64 -5.09 17.84
C VAL A 45 -8.43 -4.57 17.05
N TRP A 46 -8.11 -5.21 15.93
CA TRP A 46 -7.04 -4.74 15.04
C TRP A 46 -7.38 -3.39 14.40
N LYS A 47 -8.63 -3.19 13.97
CA LYS A 47 -9.11 -1.93 13.40
C LYS A 47 -9.05 -0.79 14.41
N GLU A 48 -9.47 -1.02 15.66
CA GLU A 48 -9.38 -0.06 16.76
C GLU A 48 -7.92 0.29 17.08
N SER A 49 -7.04 -0.72 17.13
CA SER A 49 -5.61 -0.52 17.37
C SER A 49 -4.92 0.36 16.31
N LEU A 50 -5.44 0.36 15.08
CA LEU A 50 -4.93 1.21 14.00
C LEU A 50 -5.52 2.63 14.04
N GLY A 51 -6.54 2.90 14.86
CA GLY A 51 -7.17 4.22 14.96
C GLY A 51 -7.84 4.68 13.66
N VAL A 52 -8.26 3.75 12.81
CA VAL A 52 -8.87 4.03 11.49
C VAL A 52 -10.36 3.74 11.53
N ASP A 53 -11.10 4.63 12.19
CA ASP A 53 -12.57 4.58 12.19
C ASP A 53 -13.17 4.90 10.81
N ASP A 54 -12.42 5.61 9.94
CA ASP A 54 -12.91 6.12 8.66
C ASP A 54 -12.07 5.67 7.44
N LEU A 55 -12.04 4.36 7.17
CA LEU A 55 -11.60 3.83 5.86
C LEU A 55 -12.76 3.61 4.87
N SER A 56 -13.99 3.93 5.27
CA SER A 56 -15.17 3.90 4.39
C SER A 56 -15.21 5.10 3.44
N SER A 57 -14.42 6.13 3.73
CA SER A 57 -14.19 7.22 2.79
C SER A 57 -13.45 6.71 1.55
N PRO A 58 -13.99 6.87 0.32
CA PRO A 58 -13.21 6.59 -0.89
C PRO A 58 -11.90 7.37 -0.81
N PRO A 59 -10.76 6.82 -1.29
CA PRO A 59 -9.47 7.45 -1.12
C PRO A 59 -9.58 8.88 -1.61
N ALA A 60 -9.51 9.83 -0.66
CA ALA A 60 -9.64 11.24 -0.97
C ALA A 60 -8.69 11.50 -2.14
N LYS A 61 -9.24 11.94 -3.28
CA LYS A 61 -8.42 12.31 -4.43
C LYS A 61 -7.40 13.30 -3.91
N ARG A 62 -6.16 12.84 -3.70
CA ARG A 62 -5.09 13.69 -3.22
C ARG A 62 -5.08 14.90 -4.14
N PRO A 63 -5.30 16.13 -3.64
CA PRO A 63 -5.06 17.28 -4.48
C PRO A 63 -3.63 17.15 -4.99
N ARG A 64 -3.41 17.40 -6.28
CA ARG A 64 -2.07 17.58 -6.84
C ARG A 64 -1.49 18.90 -6.31
N GLY A 65 -1.28 18.96 -5.00
CA GLY A 65 -0.52 19.95 -4.29
C GLY A 65 0.46 19.16 -3.44
N ALA A 66 1.73 19.16 -3.84
CA ALA A 66 2.78 18.64 -3.00
C ALA A 66 2.86 19.56 -1.78
N GLU A 67 2.24 19.14 -0.67
CA GLU A 67 2.54 19.72 0.63
C GLU A 67 4.06 19.58 0.83
N PRO A 68 4.80 20.68 1.02
CA PRO A 68 6.23 20.63 1.14
C PRO A 68 6.58 19.74 2.33
N PHE A 69 7.38 18.70 2.07
CA PHE A 69 7.83 17.80 3.11
C PHE A 69 8.76 18.58 4.05
N THR A 70 8.22 19.07 5.17
CA THR A 70 8.95 19.84 6.16
C THR A 70 9.56 18.89 7.20
N MET A 71 10.83 18.56 7.00
CA MET A 71 11.62 17.84 8.00
C MET A 71 12.33 18.84 8.90
N GLY A 72 12.07 18.77 10.21
CA GLY A 72 12.76 19.60 11.20
C GLY A 72 14.27 19.38 11.19
N LEU A 73 15.04 20.45 11.44
CA LEU A 73 16.50 20.45 11.32
C LEU A 73 17.16 19.39 12.23
N ASP A 74 16.60 19.15 13.42
CA ASP A 74 17.08 18.10 14.34
C ASP A 74 16.95 16.69 13.78
N VAL A 75 15.89 16.43 13.01
CA VAL A 75 15.67 15.14 12.36
C VAL A 75 16.62 14.96 11.17
N VAL A 76 16.91 16.04 10.44
CA VAL A 76 17.92 16.03 9.38
C VAL A 76 19.31 15.71 9.99
N ARG A 77 19.64 16.31 11.14
CA ARG A 77 20.90 16.01 11.85
C ARG A 77 21.01 14.55 12.28
N ALA A 78 19.94 13.97 12.83
CA ALA A 78 19.92 12.55 13.16
C ALA A 78 20.14 11.67 11.91
N LYS A 79 19.46 11.98 10.80
CA LYS A 79 19.59 11.22 9.55
C LYS A 79 20.97 11.32 8.88
N VAL A 80 21.66 12.45 9.04
CA VAL A 80 23.07 12.61 8.60
C VAL A 80 23.95 11.66 9.40
N ARG A 81 23.82 11.61 10.73
CA ARG A 81 24.61 10.72 11.60
C ARG A 81 24.32 9.25 11.33
N ASP A 82 23.06 8.91 11.09
CA ASP A 82 22.63 7.53 10.82
C ASP A 82 22.94 7.08 9.38
N GLY A 83 23.46 7.96 8.51
CA GLY A 83 23.74 7.67 7.11
C GLY A 83 22.49 7.37 6.27
N THR A 84 21.29 7.71 6.76
CA THR A 84 20.02 7.34 6.10
C THR A 84 19.56 8.34 5.03
N LEU A 85 20.31 9.42 4.80
CA LEU A 85 20.02 10.42 3.76
C LEU A 85 19.96 9.82 2.34
N ALA A 86 20.77 8.79 2.05
CA ALA A 86 20.76 8.12 0.75
C ALA A 86 19.44 7.39 0.45
N ARG A 87 18.66 7.04 1.48
CA ARG A 87 17.36 6.37 1.35
C ARG A 87 16.22 7.33 1.02
N LEU A 88 16.43 8.65 1.20
CA LEU A 88 15.43 9.65 0.87
C LEU A 88 15.31 9.83 -0.65
N THR A 89 14.12 10.23 -1.09
CA THR A 89 13.86 10.56 -2.49
C THR A 89 14.47 11.90 -2.86
N VAL A 90 14.73 12.11 -4.15
CA VAL A 90 15.26 13.39 -4.65
C VAL A 90 14.31 14.56 -4.35
N SER A 91 12.98 14.32 -4.37
CA SER A 91 12.00 15.34 -3.97
C SER A 91 12.16 15.73 -2.51
N GLN A 92 12.27 14.77 -1.60
CA GLN A 92 12.47 15.02 -0.16
C GLN A 92 13.78 15.76 0.12
N LEU A 93 14.88 15.39 -0.56
CA LEU A 93 16.16 16.09 -0.43
C LEU A 93 16.08 17.55 -0.90
N LYS A 94 15.36 17.80 -2.00
CA LYS A 94 15.14 19.17 -2.50
C LYS A 94 14.26 19.99 -1.57
N ASP A 95 13.27 19.37 -0.92
CA ASP A 95 12.41 20.06 0.03
C ASP A 95 13.17 20.44 1.32
N ILE A 96 14.08 19.58 1.81
CA ILE A 96 14.99 19.89 2.92
C ILE A 96 15.89 21.09 2.57
N LEU A 97 16.49 21.08 1.37
CA LEU A 97 17.35 22.18 0.91
C LEU A 97 16.56 23.48 0.68
N ARG A 98 15.30 23.40 0.22
CA ARG A 98 14.40 24.56 0.13
C ARG A 98 14.09 25.16 1.49
N ALA A 99 13.81 24.32 2.49
CA ALA A 99 13.59 24.76 3.86
C ALA A 99 14.82 25.49 4.44
N GLN A 100 16.02 25.07 4.03
CA GLN A 100 17.30 25.69 4.41
C GLN A 100 17.73 26.85 3.48
N ARG A 101 16.89 27.25 2.51
CA ARG A 101 17.17 28.30 1.50
C ARG A 101 18.45 28.05 0.68
N GLN A 102 18.76 26.78 0.41
CA GLN A 102 19.94 26.34 -0.31
C GLN A 102 19.61 25.92 -1.75
N SER A 103 20.64 25.86 -2.60
CA SER A 103 20.48 25.47 -4.00
C SER A 103 20.03 24.00 -4.13
N THR A 104 18.96 23.77 -4.89
CA THR A 104 18.38 22.43 -5.16
C THR A 104 18.80 21.85 -6.51
N ASN A 105 19.74 22.50 -7.19
CA ASN A 105 20.27 22.04 -8.46
C ASN A 105 21.39 21.02 -8.24
N GLY A 106 21.34 19.90 -8.99
CA GLY A 106 22.35 18.84 -8.95
C GLY A 106 21.82 17.41 -9.00
N LYS A 107 22.75 16.46 -9.06
CA LYS A 107 22.50 15.01 -8.94
C LYS A 107 22.19 14.63 -7.49
N LYS A 108 21.55 13.48 -7.26
CA LYS A 108 21.17 13.01 -5.92
C LYS A 108 22.34 13.04 -4.92
N GLN A 109 23.53 12.66 -5.37
CA GLN A 109 24.74 12.67 -4.54
C GLN A 109 25.16 14.10 -4.13
N GLU A 110 25.15 15.04 -5.06
CA GLU A 110 25.48 16.44 -4.81
C GLU A 110 24.50 17.10 -3.82
N LEU A 111 23.23 16.68 -3.84
CA LEU A 111 22.22 17.14 -2.87
C LEU A 111 22.52 16.60 -1.46
N ILE A 112 22.96 15.34 -1.35
CA ILE A 112 23.33 14.71 -0.08
C ILE A 112 24.58 15.37 0.50
N ASP A 113 25.63 15.54 -0.32
CA ASP A 113 26.88 16.16 0.11
C ASP A 113 26.64 17.61 0.60
N ARG A 114 25.75 18.34 -0.07
CA ARG A 114 25.34 19.69 0.35
C ARG A 114 24.62 19.69 1.69
N ILE A 115 23.70 18.74 1.93
CA ILE A 115 23.01 18.60 3.22
C ILE A 115 24.01 18.23 4.34
N CYS A 116 24.95 17.33 4.07
CA CYS A 116 26.01 16.97 5.01
C CYS A 116 26.95 18.12 5.34
N SER A 117 27.13 19.10 4.42
CA SER A 117 27.94 20.29 4.67
C SER A 117 27.23 21.37 5.50
N ILE A 118 25.89 21.31 5.62
CA ILE A 118 25.08 22.33 6.32
C ILE A 118 24.85 21.96 7.80
N VAL A 119 24.85 20.67 8.09
CA VAL A 119 24.63 20.07 9.43
C VAL A 119 25.94 19.96 10.19
#